data_AF-A0A1V5NM70-F1
#
_entry.id   AF-A0A1V5NM70-F1
#
_cell.length_a   1.000
_cell.length_b   1.000
_cell.length_c   1.000
_cell.angle_alpha   90.00
_cell.angle_beta   90.00
_cell.angle_gamma   90.00
#
_symmetry.space_group_name_H-M   'P 1'
#
loop_
_entity.id
_entity.type
_entity.pdbx_description
1 polymer ?
#
loop_
_entity_poly.entity_id
_entity_poly.type
_entity_poly.pdbx_seq_one_letter_code
_entity_poly.pdbx_strand_id
1 'polypeptide(L)'
;MQGHTNVAGRYAGKLFLEGIRTKNFAMIDGAMYLIQPFFLMFTGVGLIGNFFMYDQVYDKPMIAVISFFSQFIYFGIGLTLEKVSLKAYWWLFFYPIFALTWLPVAFIGFAMRKNKVWAHTLHIRNIKHENLHLYIPSKIDDRRAS
;
A
#
# COMPACT_ATOMS: atom_id res chain seq x y z
N MET A 1 -5.80 -0.69 -2.06
CA MET A 1 -5.86 0.64 -1.41
C MET A 1 -7.28 1.10 -1.08
N GLN A 2 -8.31 0.92 -1.95
CA GLN A 2 -9.68 1.42 -1.71
C GLN A 2 -10.26 1.11 -0.31
N GLY A 3 -10.26 -0.18 0.08
CA GLY A 3 -10.73 -0.60 1.40
C GLY A 3 -9.90 -0.02 2.55
N HIS A 4 -8.57 -0.02 2.41
CA HIS A 4 -7.64 0.54 3.39
C HIS A 4 -7.91 2.03 3.62
N THR A 5 -8.02 2.84 2.56
CA THR A 5 -8.31 4.28 2.67
C THR A 5 -9.68 4.56 3.28
N ASN A 6 -10.68 3.73 3.00
CA ASN A 6 -12.01 3.84 3.61
C ASN A 6 -12.00 3.50 5.11
N VAL A 7 -11.25 2.47 5.52
CA VAL A 7 -11.08 2.12 6.95
C VAL A 7 -10.29 3.20 7.67
N ALA A 8 -9.17 3.64 7.10
CA ALA A 8 -8.31 4.67 7.65
C ALA A 8 -9.09 5.97 7.89
N GLY A 9 -9.86 6.45 6.92
CA GLY A 9 -10.66 7.66 7.07
C GLY A 9 -11.77 7.57 8.15
N ARG A 10 -12.20 6.36 8.52
CA ARG A 10 -13.23 6.16 9.55
C ARG A 10 -12.66 5.94 10.94
N TYR A 11 -11.52 5.25 11.02
CA TYR A 11 -11.05 4.65 12.26
C TYR A 11 -9.64 5.10 12.68
N ALA A 12 -8.79 5.64 11.80
CA ALA A 12 -7.42 5.99 12.16
C ALA A 12 -7.37 6.98 13.35
N GLY A 13 -8.14 8.06 13.30
CA GLY A 13 -8.20 9.05 14.40
C GLY A 13 -8.80 8.48 15.69
N LYS A 14 -9.86 7.67 15.58
CA LYS A 14 -10.49 7.02 16.74
C LYS A 14 -9.52 6.05 17.42
N LEU A 15 -8.81 5.24 16.62
CA LEU A 15 -7.84 4.27 17.09
C LEU A 15 -6.63 4.94 17.73
N PHE A 16 -6.16 6.05 17.15
CA PHE A 16 -5.05 6.83 17.73
C PHE A 16 -5.42 7.43 19.09
N LEU A 17 -6.59 8.06 19.20
CA LEU A 17 -7.08 8.64 20.46
C LEU A 17 -7.27 7.56 21.53
N GLU A 18 -7.85 6.42 21.15
CA GLU A 18 -8.04 5.29 22.07
C GLU A 18 -6.70 4.67 22.49
N GLY A 19 -5.72 4.59 21.59
CA GLY A 19 -4.37 4.14 21.89
C GLY A 19 -3.66 5.02 22.91
N ILE A 20 -3.82 6.34 22.82
CA ILE A 20 -3.30 7.28 23.84
C ILE A 20 -4.04 7.09 25.17
N ARG A 21 -5.37 6.99 25.15
CA ARG A 21 -6.19 6.84 26.35
C ARG A 21 -5.88 5.57 27.13
N THR A 22 -5.73 4.46 26.41
CA THR A 22 -5.43 3.13 26.97
C THR A 22 -3.95 2.90 27.20
N LYS A 23 -3.09 3.86 26.79
CA LYS A 23 -1.62 3.73 26.76
C LYS A 23 -1.16 2.47 26.03
N ASN A 24 -1.91 2.05 25.01
CA ASN A 24 -1.61 0.87 24.23
C ASN A 24 -0.85 1.27 22.96
N PHE A 25 0.47 1.03 22.97
CA PHE A 25 1.34 1.33 21.85
C PHE A 25 0.98 0.57 20.57
N ALA A 26 0.41 -0.64 20.67
CA ALA A 26 -0.01 -1.41 19.49
C ALA A 26 -1.17 -0.74 18.74
N MET A 27 -2.08 -0.07 19.46
CA MET A 27 -3.17 0.69 18.83
C MET A 27 -2.65 1.93 18.11
N ILE A 28 -1.67 2.61 18.72
CA ILE A 28 -1.03 3.79 18.13
C ILE A 28 -0.27 3.37 16.85
N ASP A 29 0.50 2.29 16.91
CA ASP A 29 1.20 1.74 15.75
C ASP A 29 0.24 1.33 14.63
N GLY A 30 -0.85 0.64 14.98
CA GLY A 30 -1.92 0.30 14.02
C GLY A 30 -2.58 1.54 13.40
N ALA A 31 -2.74 2.63 14.15
CA ALA A 31 -3.26 3.89 13.61
C ALA A 31 -2.25 4.57 12.66
N MET A 32 -0.95 4.53 12.98
CA MET A 32 0.13 5.02 12.13
C MET A 32 0.24 4.22 10.82
N TYR A 33 0.01 2.91 10.88
CA TYR A 33 -0.08 2.07 9.69
C TYR A 33 -1.29 2.46 8.82
N LEU A 34 -2.46 2.67 9.43
CA LEU A 34 -3.68 3.03 8.69
C LEU A 34 -3.58 4.38 7.97
N ILE A 35 -2.85 5.36 8.53
CA ILE A 35 -2.74 6.69 7.91
C ILE A 35 -1.75 6.74 6.74
N GLN A 36 -0.90 5.71 6.58
CA GLN A 36 0.17 5.65 5.58
C GLN A 36 -0.25 6.02 4.14
N PRO A 37 -1.43 5.59 3.62
CA PRO A 37 -1.84 5.99 2.26
C PRO A 37 -2.06 7.49 2.11
N PHE A 38 -2.46 8.20 3.17
CA PHE A 38 -2.60 9.65 3.13
C PHE A 38 -1.24 10.34 3.10
N PHE A 39 -0.26 9.86 3.88
CA PHE A 39 1.12 10.36 3.79
C PHE A 39 1.69 10.16 2.39
N LEU A 40 1.46 9.00 1.78
CA LEU A 40 1.88 8.75 0.40
C LEU A 40 1.24 9.74 -0.58
N MET A 41 -0.06 10.03 -0.44
CA MET A 41 -0.73 11.04 -1.27
C MET A 41 -0.14 12.45 -1.05
N PHE A 42 0.11 12.85 0.20
CA PHE A 42 0.76 14.13 0.51
C PHE A 42 2.17 14.24 -0.09
N THR A 43 2.96 13.17 -0.01
CA THR A 43 4.26 13.08 -0.67
C THR A 43 4.13 13.26 -2.19
N GLY A 44 3.09 12.70 -2.81
CA GLY A 44 2.82 12.92 -4.22
C GLY A 44 2.49 14.36 -4.59
N VAL A 45 1.66 15.02 -3.78
CA VAL A 45 1.36 16.45 -3.96
C VAL A 45 2.63 17.29 -3.76
N GLY A 46 3.45 16.97 -2.75
CA GLY A 46 4.73 17.63 -2.52
C GLY A 46 5.71 17.47 -3.68
N LEU A 47 5.76 16.28 -4.29
CA LEU A 47 6.57 16.03 -5.48
C LEU A 47 6.13 16.89 -6.68
N ILE A 48 4.82 17.08 -6.86
CA ILE A 48 4.29 18.02 -7.86
C ILE A 48 4.68 19.47 -7.49
N GLY A 49 4.56 19.84 -6.22
CA GLY A 49 4.94 21.16 -5.71
C GLY A 49 6.41 21.52 -5.95
N ASN A 50 7.31 20.53 -5.88
CA ASN A 50 8.74 20.74 -6.14
C ASN A 50 9.03 21.22 -7.57
N PHE A 51 8.19 20.91 -8.56
CA PHE A 51 8.35 21.46 -9.91
C PHE A 51 8.11 22.98 -9.96
N PHE A 52 7.24 23.50 -9.09
CA PHE A 52 6.93 24.93 -9.00
C PHE A 52 7.91 25.69 -8.11
N MET A 53 8.55 25.01 -7.16
CA MET A 53 9.52 25.58 -6.21
C MET A 53 10.95 25.11 -6.52
N TYR A 54 11.29 25.04 -7.81
CA TYR A 54 12.57 24.51 -8.29
C TYR A 54 13.75 25.13 -7.54
N ASP A 55 13.84 26.46 -7.48
CA ASP A 55 14.99 27.16 -6.89
C ASP A 55 15.28 26.76 -5.44
N GLN A 56 14.24 26.49 -4.63
CA GLN A 56 14.39 26.09 -3.23
C GLN A 56 14.89 24.65 -3.06
N VAL A 57 14.55 23.76 -4.00
CA VAL A 57 14.96 22.34 -3.96
C VAL A 57 16.45 22.20 -4.28
N TYR A 58 16.97 23.01 -5.20
CA TYR A 58 18.37 22.99 -5.61
C TYR A 58 19.30 23.81 -4.70
N ASP A 59 18.74 24.60 -3.76
CA ASP A 59 19.51 25.37 -2.79
C ASP A 59 20.29 24.47 -1.82
N LYS A 60 19.82 23.22 -1.59
CA LYS A 60 20.47 22.24 -0.68
C LYS A 60 20.51 20.83 -1.27
N PRO A 61 21.30 20.60 -2.33
CA PRO A 61 21.31 19.31 -3.05
C PRO A 61 21.79 18.16 -2.16
N MET A 62 22.70 18.44 -1.22
CA MET A 62 23.21 17.45 -0.26
C MET A 62 22.08 16.84 0.59
N ILE A 63 21.14 17.67 1.05
CA ILE A 63 20.01 17.20 1.86
C ILE A 63 19.09 16.33 1.03
N ALA A 64 18.79 16.73 -0.21
CA ALA A 64 17.95 15.95 -1.12
C ALA A 64 18.54 14.56 -1.41
N VAL A 65 19.85 14.49 -1.65
CA VAL A 65 20.56 13.21 -1.86
C VAL A 65 20.51 12.34 -0.60
N ILE A 66 20.80 12.90 0.58
CA ILE A 66 20.75 12.15 1.85
C ILE A 66 19.33 11.63 2.11
N SER A 67 18.31 12.48 1.94
CA SER A 67 16.91 12.09 2.11
C SER A 67 16.53 10.97 1.13
N PHE A 68 16.95 11.06 -0.13
CA PHE A 68 16.71 10.00 -1.12
C PHE A 68 17.37 8.69 -0.71
N PHE A 69 18.64 8.67 -0.28
CA PHE A 69 19.31 7.43 0.09
C PHE A 69 18.87 6.86 1.45
N SER A 70 18.39 7.70 2.36
CA SER A 70 17.94 7.27 3.70
C SER A 70 16.83 6.22 3.67
N GLN A 71 15.98 6.23 2.65
CA GLN A 71 14.89 5.24 2.50
C GLN A 71 15.44 3.83 2.28
N PHE A 72 16.56 3.69 1.58
CA PHE A 72 17.19 2.39 1.32
C PHE A 72 17.73 1.76 2.61
N ILE A 73 18.21 2.59 3.55
CA ILE A 73 18.64 2.12 4.87
C ILE A 73 17.43 1.56 5.63
N TYR A 74 16.30 2.29 5.65
CA TYR A 74 15.09 1.84 6.33
C TYR A 74 14.60 0.47 5.81
N PHE A 75 14.47 0.31 4.48
CA PHE A 75 14.09 -0.98 3.89
C PHE A 75 15.16 -2.06 4.08
N GLY A 76 16.44 -1.69 4.01
CA GLY A 76 17.55 -2.61 4.24
C GLY A 76 17.52 -3.21 5.65
N ILE A 77 17.22 -2.39 6.67
CA ILE A 77 17.02 -2.87 8.05
C ILE A 77 15.84 -3.84 8.10
N GLY A 78 14.71 -3.52 7.46
CA GLY A 78 13.55 -4.42 7.38
C GLY A 78 13.88 -5.79 6.77
N LEU A 79 14.63 -5.81 5.67
CA LEU A 79 15.11 -7.05 5.03
C LEU A 79 16.08 -7.82 5.94
N THR A 80 16.91 -7.12 6.71
CA THR A 80 17.85 -7.75 7.65
C THR A 80 17.11 -8.41 8.81
N LEU A 81 16.09 -7.73 9.36
CA LEU A 81 15.25 -8.24 10.44
C LEU A 81 14.47 -9.49 10.02
N GLU A 82 14.00 -9.53 8.76
CA GLU A 82 13.33 -10.71 8.17
C GLU A 82 14.30 -11.82 7.72
N LYS A 83 15.61 -11.63 7.89
CA LYS A 83 16.66 -12.62 7.56
C LYS A 83 16.55 -13.16 6.12
N VAL A 84 16.14 -12.32 5.16
CA VAL A 84 16.02 -12.72 3.76
C VAL A 84 17.38 -12.89 3.08
N SER A 85 17.41 -13.75 2.06
CA SER A 85 18.62 -14.00 1.26
C SER A 85 19.15 -12.71 0.61
N LEU A 86 20.48 -12.62 0.43
CA LEU A 86 21.17 -11.48 -0.20
C LEU A 86 20.62 -11.12 -1.59
N LYS A 87 20.03 -12.08 -2.32
CA LYS A 87 19.38 -11.84 -3.62
C LYS A 87 18.18 -10.88 -3.51
N ALA A 88 17.49 -10.84 -2.37
CA ALA A 88 16.37 -9.94 -2.14
C ALA A 88 16.80 -8.46 -2.13
N TYR A 89 18.03 -8.15 -1.70
CA TYR A 89 18.55 -6.79 -1.66
C TYR A 89 18.73 -6.20 -3.06
N TRP A 90 18.96 -7.03 -4.08
CA TRP A 90 19.04 -6.58 -5.47
C TRP A 90 17.72 -5.93 -5.94
N TRP A 91 16.59 -6.44 -5.45
CA TRP A 91 15.28 -5.88 -5.79
C TRP A 91 15.06 -4.48 -5.20
N LEU A 92 15.85 -4.06 -4.22
CA LEU A 92 15.80 -2.72 -3.66
C LEU A 92 16.19 -1.66 -4.70
N PHE A 93 16.95 -2.02 -5.75
CA PHE A 93 17.21 -1.11 -6.86
C PHE A 93 15.94 -0.71 -7.62
N PHE A 94 14.97 -1.62 -7.76
CA PHE A 94 13.69 -1.36 -8.41
C PHE A 94 12.66 -0.69 -7.49
N TYR A 95 12.99 -0.54 -6.20
CA TYR A 95 12.09 0.03 -5.21
C TYR A 95 11.60 1.45 -5.55
N PRO A 96 12.42 2.41 -6.04
CA PRO A 96 11.94 3.74 -6.38
C PRO A 96 10.85 3.72 -7.46
N ILE A 97 11.01 2.86 -8.47
CA ILE A 97 10.02 2.69 -9.55
C ILE A 97 8.73 2.12 -8.96
N PHE A 98 8.85 1.08 -8.13
CA PHE A 98 7.71 0.51 -7.42
C PHE A 98 6.99 1.55 -6.55
N ALA A 99 7.72 2.33 -5.75
CA ALA A 99 7.17 3.39 -4.91
C ALA A 99 6.40 4.45 -5.73
N LEU A 100 6.93 4.83 -6.89
CA LEU A 100 6.24 5.77 -7.80
C LEU A 100 4.93 5.20 -8.34
N THR A 101 4.85 3.89 -8.63
CA THR A 101 3.58 3.27 -9.08
C THR A 101 2.50 3.27 -8.00
N TRP A 102 2.87 3.29 -6.72
CA TRP A 102 1.89 3.40 -5.63
C TRP A 102 1.24 4.77 -5.55
N LEU A 103 1.88 5.82 -6.07
CA LEU A 103 1.33 7.16 -6.01
C LEU A 103 -0.03 7.27 -6.73
N PRO A 104 -0.17 6.93 -8.03
CA PRO A 104 -1.48 6.93 -8.68
C PRO A 104 -2.45 5.93 -8.04
N VAL A 105 -1.98 4.77 -7.58
CA VAL A 105 -2.81 3.76 -6.90
C VAL A 105 -3.42 4.30 -5.61
N ALA A 106 -2.70 5.13 -4.85
CA ALA A 106 -3.21 5.76 -3.64
C ALA A 106 -4.31 6.77 -3.96
N PHE A 107 -4.12 7.62 -4.98
CA PHE A 107 -5.14 8.58 -5.43
C PHE A 107 -6.40 7.89 -5.98
N ILE A 108 -6.24 6.87 -6.84
CA ILE A 108 -7.36 6.06 -7.34
C ILE A 108 -8.06 5.35 -6.18
N GLY A 109 -7.28 4.80 -5.25
CA GLY A 109 -7.79 4.17 -4.03
C GLY A 109 -8.65 5.12 -3.20
N PHE A 110 -8.22 6.37 -3.03
CA PHE A 110 -8.98 7.40 -2.33
C PHE A 110 -10.22 7.83 -3.10
N ALA A 111 -10.13 8.04 -4.42
CA ALA A 111 -11.24 8.46 -5.26
C ALA A 111 -12.36 7.40 -5.27
N MET A 112 -11.98 6.13 -5.46
CA MET A 112 -12.89 5.00 -5.53
C MET A 112 -13.23 4.39 -4.15
N ARG A 113 -12.83 5.01 -3.04
CA ARG A 113 -12.99 4.43 -1.67
C ARG A 113 -14.44 4.09 -1.28
N LYS A 114 -15.41 4.73 -1.93
CA LYS A 114 -16.85 4.50 -1.69
C LYS A 114 -17.45 3.41 -2.58
N ASN A 115 -16.75 3.01 -3.65
CA ASN A 115 -17.21 1.98 -4.57
C ASN A 115 -16.93 0.60 -3.96
N LYS A 116 -17.97 0.02 -3.37
CA LYS A 116 -17.91 -1.29 -2.73
C LYS A 116 -18.25 -2.39 -3.74
N VAL A 117 -17.34 -2.64 -4.67
CA VAL A 117 -17.44 -3.82 -5.53
C VAL A 117 -16.66 -4.94 -4.85
N TRP A 118 -17.35 -5.72 -4.02
CA TRP A 118 -16.77 -6.90 -3.41
C TRP A 118 -16.88 -8.04 -4.40
N ALA A 119 -15.74 -8.65 -4.76
CA ALA A 119 -15.77 -9.97 -5.36
C ALA A 119 -16.24 -10.93 -4.26
N HIS A 120 -17.47 -11.43 -4.37
CA HIS A 120 -17.95 -12.45 -3.45
C HIS A 120 -17.09 -13.71 -3.63
N THR A 121 -16.22 -13.98 -2.66
CA THR A 121 -15.52 -15.27 -2.58
C THR A 121 -16.49 -16.31 -2.04
N LEU A 122 -16.71 -17.38 -2.79
CA LEU A 122 -17.56 -18.49 -2.35
C LEU A 122 -16.91 -19.20 -1.17
N HIS A 123 -17.48 -19.04 0.03
CA HIS A 123 -17.05 -19.82 1.21
C HIS A 123 -17.64 -21.23 1.14
N ILE A 124 -16.93 -22.13 0.48
CA ILE A 124 -17.30 -23.55 0.41
C ILE A 124 -16.40 -24.31 1.38
N ARG A 125 -17.01 -24.86 2.44
CA ARG A 125 -16.29 -25.56 3.52
C ARG A 125 -15.69 -26.91 3.08
N ASN A 126 -16.30 -27.58 2.10
CA ASN A 126 -15.86 -28.87 1.56
C ASN A 126 -15.97 -28.89 0.03
N ILE A 127 -14.89 -29.26 -0.66
CA ILE A 127 -14.91 -29.47 -2.11
C ILE A 127 -15.74 -30.72 -2.38
N LYS A 128 -16.95 -30.52 -2.89
CA LYS A 128 -17.82 -31.61 -3.37
C LYS A 128 -17.86 -31.58 -4.89
N HIS A 129 -17.98 -32.75 -5.51
CA HIS A 129 -18.04 -32.89 -6.97
C HIS A 129 -19.17 -32.06 -7.60
N GLU A 130 -20.30 -31.91 -6.90
CA GLU A 130 -21.42 -31.05 -7.33
C GLU A 130 -21.04 -29.58 -7.48
N ASN A 131 -20.09 -29.08 -6.68
CA ASN A 131 -19.66 -27.68 -6.70
C ASN A 131 -18.49 -27.42 -7.65
N LEU A 132 -18.00 -28.44 -8.37
CA LEU A 132 -16.80 -28.33 -9.21
C LEU A 132 -16.94 -27.25 -10.29
N HIS A 133 -18.15 -27.08 -10.84
CA HIS A 133 -18.50 -26.06 -11.83
C HIS A 133 -18.38 -24.62 -11.30
N LEU A 134 -18.40 -24.41 -9.98
CA LEU A 134 -18.18 -23.09 -9.35
C LEU A 134 -16.69 -22.72 -9.30
N TYR A 135 -15.78 -23.69 -9.44
CA TYR A 135 -14.33 -23.47 -9.44
C TYR A 135 -13.77 -23.28 -10.84
N ILE A 136 -14.45 -23.82 -11.87
CA ILE A 136 -14.05 -23.67 -13.26
C ILE A 136 -14.62 -22.34 -13.75
N PRO A 137 -13.77 -21.37 -14.16
CA PRO A 137 -14.29 -20.15 -14.76
C PRO A 137 -15.08 -20.54 -16.01
N SER A 138 -16.35 -20.12 -16.08
CA SER A 138 -17.34 -20.45 -17.12
C SER A 138 -16.92 -20.17 -18.57
N LYS A 139 -15.74 -19.57 -18.78
CA LYS A 139 -15.14 -19.33 -20.10
C LYS A 139 -14.58 -20.59 -20.80
N ILE A 140 -14.66 -21.77 -20.19
CA ILE A 140 -14.18 -23.02 -20.81
C ILE A 140 -15.30 -23.79 -21.54
N ASP A 141 -16.57 -23.59 -21.17
CA ASP A 141 -17.68 -24.32 -21.79
C ASP A 141 -17.98 -23.90 -23.24
N ASP A 142 -17.63 -22.66 -23.63
CA ASP A 142 -17.77 -22.18 -25.01
C ASP A 142 -16.79 -22.86 -26.00
N ARG A 143 -15.77 -23.59 -25.52
CA ARG A 143 -14.79 -24.27 -26.38
C ARG A 143 -15.12 -25.74 -26.68
N ARG A 144 -16.19 -26.29 -26.09
CA ARG A 144 -16.59 -27.70 -26.29
C ARG A 144 -17.86 -27.88 -27.12
N ALA A 145 -18.38 -26.80 -27.69
CA ALA A 145 -19.47 -26.82 -28.67
C ALA A 145 -18.95 -26.42 -30.06
N SER A 146 -18.07 -27.25 -30.64
CA SER A 146 -17.80 -27.30 -32.07
C SER A 146 -17.33 -28.70 -32.45
#